data_AF-A0A428RS47-F1
#
_entry.id   AF-A0A428RS47-F1
#
_cell.length_a   1.000
_cell.length_b   1.000
_cell.length_c   1.000
_cell.angle_alpha   90.00
_cell.angle_beta   90.00
_cell.angle_gamma   90.00
#
_symmetry.space_group_name_H-M   'P 1'
#
loop_
_entity.id
_entity.type
_entity.pdbx_description
1 polymer ?
#
loop_
_entity_poly.entity_id
_entity_poly.type
_entity_poly.pdbx_seq_one_letter_code
_entity_poly.pdbx_strand_id
1 'polypeptide(L)'
;MPTQFHGINSVEVHAKIQLLIDALVNSKDESGKYTVTSLDGRVIDTKGWTGWEWTQGIGLNGIWAYYSLTGEERYLKIIEDWFAHQIAAGSVPKNVNTMAPFLSLAYLYEKTGNQTYLPWLDAWGEWAYHDLARTKYGGFQHTTYVGINEQQLWDDTLMMAVLPLAKIGILLQRPHYVEEAKKQFLIHIKYLFRY
;
A
#
# COMPACT_ATOMS: atom_id res chain seq x y z
N MET A 1 -28.23 -7.08 6.42
CA MET A 1 -28.28 -6.43 5.09
C MET A 1 -29.08 -7.31 4.14
N PRO A 2 -29.73 -6.78 3.09
CA PRO A 2 -30.41 -7.59 2.09
C PRO A 2 -29.43 -8.60 1.48
N THR A 3 -29.83 -9.86 1.38
CA THR A 3 -29.03 -10.93 0.77
C THR A 3 -29.08 -10.92 -0.76
N GLN A 4 -29.97 -10.09 -1.34
CA GLN A 4 -30.07 -9.84 -2.77
C GLN A 4 -30.31 -8.34 -3.05
N PHE A 5 -29.64 -7.83 -4.09
CA PHE A 5 -29.84 -6.49 -4.62
C PHE A 5 -29.65 -6.49 -6.14
N HIS A 6 -30.64 -6.02 -6.91
CA HIS A 6 -30.66 -6.10 -8.39
C HIS A 6 -30.30 -7.49 -8.98
N GLY A 7 -30.73 -8.57 -8.33
CA GLY A 7 -30.45 -9.94 -8.77
C GLY A 7 -29.06 -10.46 -8.42
N ILE A 8 -28.21 -9.66 -7.75
CA ILE A 8 -26.91 -10.08 -7.24
C ILE A 8 -27.09 -10.62 -5.82
N ASN A 9 -26.67 -11.87 -5.60
CA ASN A 9 -26.72 -12.53 -4.31
C ASN A 9 -25.41 -12.32 -3.52
N SER A 10 -25.51 -12.02 -2.22
CA SER A 10 -24.35 -11.87 -1.34
C SER A 10 -23.44 -13.11 -1.36
N VAL A 11 -24.01 -14.33 -1.41
CA VAL A 11 -23.24 -15.58 -1.46
C VAL A 11 -22.36 -15.64 -2.71
N GLU A 12 -22.88 -15.22 -3.85
CA GLU A 12 -22.12 -15.20 -5.11
C GLU A 12 -21.01 -14.15 -5.06
N VAL A 13 -21.27 -12.99 -4.47
CA VAL A 13 -20.26 -11.94 -4.28
C VAL A 13 -19.12 -12.44 -3.40
N HIS A 14 -19.43 -13.06 -2.25
CA HIS A 14 -18.42 -13.65 -1.37
C HIS A 14 -17.59 -14.73 -2.09
N ALA A 15 -18.23 -15.60 -2.87
CA ALA A 15 -17.53 -16.61 -3.66
C ALA A 15 -16.59 -16.01 -4.72
N LYS A 16 -16.99 -14.90 -5.37
CA LYS A 16 -16.12 -14.20 -6.34
C LYS A 16 -14.97 -13.48 -5.66
N ILE A 17 -15.18 -12.84 -4.51
CA ILE A 17 -14.10 -12.22 -3.73
C ILE A 17 -13.08 -13.27 -3.31
N GLN A 18 -13.54 -14.42 -2.78
CA GLN A 18 -12.69 -15.55 -2.42
C GLN A 18 -11.84 -16.02 -3.60
N LEU A 19 -12.46 -16.25 -4.76
CA LEU A 19 -11.76 -16.66 -5.98
C LEU A 19 -10.70 -15.65 -6.42
N LEU A 20 -10.99 -14.35 -6.31
CA LEU A 20 -10.05 -13.29 -6.67
C LEU A 20 -8.88 -13.19 -5.68
N ILE A 21 -9.14 -13.35 -4.38
CA ILE A 21 -8.08 -13.42 -3.36
C ILE A 21 -7.20 -14.64 -3.63
N ASP A 22 -7.79 -15.81 -3.86
CA ASP A 22 -7.04 -17.03 -4.15
C ASP A 22 -6.17 -16.88 -5.41
N ALA A 23 -6.69 -16.27 -6.48
CA ALA A 23 -5.92 -16.00 -7.68
C ALA A 23 -4.77 -15.01 -7.44
N LEU A 24 -5.01 -13.97 -6.63
CA LEU A 24 -4.03 -12.95 -6.28
C LEU A 24 -2.86 -13.55 -5.46
N VAL A 25 -3.15 -14.27 -4.38
CA VAL A 25 -2.11 -14.77 -3.47
C VAL A 25 -1.28 -15.91 -4.05
N ASN A 26 -1.81 -16.56 -5.09
CA ASN A 26 -1.11 -17.62 -5.82
C ASN A 26 -0.42 -17.11 -7.10
N SER A 27 -0.43 -15.80 -7.39
CA SER A 27 0.26 -15.26 -8.56
C SER A 27 1.77 -15.41 -8.45
N LYS A 28 2.42 -15.83 -9.55
CA LYS A 28 3.87 -16.04 -9.65
C LYS A 28 4.35 -15.72 -11.07
N ASP A 29 5.59 -15.24 -11.20
CA ASP A 29 6.32 -15.23 -12.47
C ASP A 29 7.48 -16.23 -12.40
N GLU A 30 7.19 -17.49 -12.74
CA GLU A 30 8.21 -18.55 -12.74
C GLU A 30 9.29 -18.35 -13.81
N SER A 31 8.99 -17.54 -14.84
CA SER A 31 9.91 -17.28 -15.95
C SER A 31 10.91 -16.16 -15.66
N GLY A 32 10.64 -15.31 -14.66
CA GLY A 32 11.39 -14.08 -14.39
C GLY A 32 11.29 -13.01 -15.50
N LYS A 33 10.45 -13.24 -16.52
CA LYS A 33 10.32 -12.39 -17.71
C LYS A 33 9.85 -10.97 -17.38
N TYR A 34 9.09 -10.81 -16.30
CA TYR A 34 8.46 -9.55 -15.93
C TYR A 34 9.16 -8.87 -14.75
N THR A 35 10.40 -9.25 -14.46
CA THR A 35 11.23 -8.58 -13.47
C THR A 35 11.65 -7.19 -13.95
N VAL A 36 11.91 -6.31 -12.99
CA VAL A 36 12.33 -4.93 -13.24
C VAL A 36 13.65 -4.68 -12.51
N THR A 37 14.60 -4.03 -13.19
CA THR A 37 15.83 -3.56 -12.55
C THR A 37 15.62 -2.16 -12.00
N SER A 38 15.77 -1.97 -10.69
CA SER A 38 15.65 -0.67 -10.03
C SER A 38 16.85 0.25 -10.33
N LEU A 39 16.70 1.54 -10.02
CA LEU A 39 17.76 2.55 -10.18
C LEU A 39 19.06 2.21 -9.41
N ASP A 40 18.97 1.43 -8.32
CA ASP A 40 20.12 0.94 -7.54
C ASP A 40 20.62 -0.45 -8.00
N GLY A 41 20.11 -0.97 -9.11
CA GLY A 41 20.58 -2.19 -9.76
C GLY A 41 19.99 -3.50 -9.24
N ARG A 42 18.99 -3.46 -8.34
CA ARG A 42 18.32 -4.67 -7.83
C ARG A 42 17.30 -5.19 -8.83
N VAL A 43 17.17 -6.52 -8.93
CA VAL A 43 16.14 -7.17 -9.75
C VAL A 43 14.92 -7.44 -8.87
N ILE A 44 13.78 -6.88 -9.27
CA ILE A 44 12.53 -6.89 -8.51
C ILE A 44 11.51 -7.78 -9.22
N ASP A 45 10.92 -8.74 -8.51
CA ASP A 45 9.71 -9.44 -8.95
C ASP A 45 8.49 -8.54 -8.77
N THR A 46 7.86 -8.16 -9.88
CA THR A 46 6.71 -7.25 -9.91
C THR A 46 5.36 -7.98 -10.05
N LYS A 47 5.36 -9.32 -10.12
CA LYS A 47 4.16 -10.12 -10.43
C LYS A 47 3.79 -11.10 -9.32
N GLY A 48 4.78 -11.70 -8.68
CA GLY A 48 4.55 -12.67 -7.62
C GLY A 48 3.92 -12.05 -6.38
N TRP A 49 3.10 -12.83 -5.66
CA TRP A 49 2.55 -12.37 -4.37
C TRP A 49 3.64 -12.05 -3.34
N THR A 50 4.77 -12.75 -3.40
CA THR A 50 5.94 -12.51 -2.55
C THR A 50 6.72 -11.24 -2.91
N GLY A 51 6.40 -10.59 -4.03
CA GLY A 51 6.99 -9.30 -4.42
C GLY A 51 6.55 -8.15 -3.50
N TRP A 52 7.25 -7.01 -3.60
CA TRP A 52 6.93 -5.78 -2.87
C TRP A 52 6.73 -4.61 -3.84
N GLU A 53 5.50 -4.48 -4.33
CA GLU A 53 5.04 -3.41 -5.19
C GLU A 53 3.74 -2.78 -4.66
N TRP A 54 3.31 -1.70 -5.31
CA TRP A 54 2.03 -1.07 -5.03
C TRP A 54 0.84 -2.02 -5.21
N THR A 55 0.93 -3.00 -6.12
CA THR A 55 -0.13 -3.98 -6.36
C THR A 55 -0.38 -4.87 -5.15
N GLN A 56 0.66 -5.35 -4.46
CA GLN A 56 0.49 -6.04 -3.18
C GLN A 56 -0.06 -5.10 -2.13
N GLY A 57 0.36 -3.83 -2.10
CA GLY A 57 -0.21 -2.83 -1.19
C GLY A 57 -1.73 -2.68 -1.34
N ILE A 58 -2.24 -2.58 -2.56
CA ILE A 58 -3.69 -2.54 -2.84
C ILE A 58 -4.36 -3.87 -2.51
N GLY A 59 -3.73 -5.00 -2.87
CA GLY A 59 -4.22 -6.34 -2.55
C GLY A 59 -4.42 -6.57 -1.06
N LEU A 60 -3.41 -6.22 -0.25
CA LEU A 60 -3.45 -6.29 1.21
C LEU A 60 -4.57 -5.41 1.78
N ASN A 61 -4.76 -4.20 1.26
CA ASN A 61 -5.85 -3.32 1.71
C ASN A 61 -7.23 -3.92 1.40
N GLY A 62 -7.39 -4.56 0.24
CA GLY A 62 -8.62 -5.27 -0.12
C GLY A 62 -8.89 -6.48 0.79
N ILE A 63 -7.86 -7.28 1.06
CA ILE A 63 -7.94 -8.43 1.98
C ILE A 63 -8.23 -7.96 3.41
N TRP A 64 -7.64 -6.85 3.85
CA TRP A 64 -7.91 -6.24 5.16
C TRP A 64 -9.36 -5.77 5.27
N ALA A 65 -9.89 -5.11 4.24
CA ALA A 65 -11.28 -4.68 4.20
C ALA A 65 -12.23 -5.88 4.26
N TYR A 66 -11.91 -6.96 3.55
CA TYR A 66 -12.71 -8.18 3.57
C TYR A 66 -12.62 -8.91 4.92
N TYR A 67 -11.44 -8.98 5.53
CA TYR A 67 -11.27 -9.45 6.91
C TYR A 67 -12.11 -8.61 7.88
N SER A 68 -12.08 -7.28 7.77
CA SER A 68 -12.84 -6.38 8.63
C SER A 68 -14.36 -6.57 8.46
N LEU A 69 -14.81 -6.99 7.28
CA LEU A 69 -16.21 -7.29 6.99
C LEU A 69 -16.66 -8.65 7.55
N THR A 70 -15.85 -9.70 7.39
CA THR A 70 -16.26 -11.08 7.69
C THR A 70 -15.75 -11.63 9.01
N GLY A 71 -14.65 -11.08 9.54
CA GLY A 71 -13.94 -11.62 10.70
C GLY A 71 -13.23 -12.95 10.46
N GLU A 72 -13.12 -13.41 9.20
CA GLU A 72 -12.51 -14.69 8.90
C GLU A 72 -10.97 -14.63 9.02
N GLU A 73 -10.44 -15.26 10.07
CA GLU A 73 -9.01 -15.23 10.44
C GLU A 73 -8.04 -15.69 9.33
N ARG A 74 -8.50 -16.50 8.36
CA ARG A 74 -7.69 -16.87 7.20
C ARG A 74 -7.19 -15.66 6.40
N TYR A 75 -7.97 -14.58 6.34
CA TYR A 75 -7.58 -13.36 5.61
C TYR A 75 -6.60 -12.52 6.40
N LEU A 76 -6.76 -12.45 7.72
CA LEU A 76 -5.76 -11.83 8.59
C LEU A 76 -4.42 -12.55 8.45
N LYS A 77 -4.45 -13.89 8.47
CA LYS A 77 -3.25 -14.72 8.33
C LYS A 77 -2.50 -14.47 7.01
N ILE A 78 -3.20 -14.27 5.89
CA ILE A 78 -2.56 -13.92 4.60
C ILE A 78 -1.74 -12.62 4.73
N ILE A 79 -2.31 -11.61 5.41
CA ILE A 79 -1.65 -10.30 5.61
C ILE A 79 -0.43 -10.45 6.54
N GLU A 80 -0.61 -11.16 7.66
CA GLU A 80 0.47 -11.43 8.62
C GLU A 80 1.63 -12.20 7.99
N ASP A 81 1.33 -13.26 7.23
CA ASP A 81 2.33 -14.10 6.57
C ASP A 81 3.09 -13.30 5.50
N TRP A 82 2.42 -12.41 4.76
CA TRP A 82 3.09 -11.53 3.80
C TRP A 82 4.06 -10.57 4.49
N PHE A 83 3.65 -9.86 5.55
CA PHE A 83 4.56 -8.97 6.26
C PHE A 83 5.68 -9.71 6.97
N ALA A 84 5.42 -10.89 7.54
CA ALA A 84 6.45 -11.72 8.14
C ALA A 84 7.52 -12.13 7.11
N HIS A 85 7.09 -12.51 5.91
CA HIS A 85 8.00 -12.81 4.80
C HIS A 85 8.85 -11.61 4.41
N GLN A 86 8.24 -10.43 4.20
CA GLN A 86 8.98 -9.23 3.79
C GLN A 86 9.93 -8.71 4.87
N ILE A 87 9.52 -8.73 6.14
CA ILE A 87 10.37 -8.32 7.25
C ILE A 87 11.59 -9.24 7.37
N ALA A 88 11.41 -10.55 7.16
CA ALA A 88 12.51 -11.51 7.16
C ALA A 88 13.45 -11.34 5.95
N ALA A 89 12.92 -10.98 4.78
CA ALA A 89 13.70 -10.72 3.57
C ALA A 89 14.45 -9.37 3.62
N GLY A 90 14.00 -8.43 4.46
CA GLY A 90 14.56 -7.10 4.61
C GLY A 90 13.85 -6.03 3.77
N SER A 91 14.16 -4.76 4.04
CA SER A 91 13.46 -3.64 3.39
C SER A 91 13.81 -3.51 1.91
N VAL A 92 12.80 -3.18 1.10
CA VAL A 92 13.00 -2.70 -0.27
C VAL A 92 13.34 -1.20 -0.31
N PRO A 93 13.87 -0.69 -1.44
CA PRO A 93 14.02 0.75 -1.66
C PRO A 93 12.69 1.50 -1.47
N LYS A 94 12.73 2.60 -0.71
CA LYS A 94 11.56 3.43 -0.45
C LYS A 94 11.25 4.31 -1.66
N ASN A 95 10.02 4.22 -2.14
CA ASN A 95 9.47 5.03 -3.23
C ASN A 95 7.95 5.14 -3.06
N VAL A 96 7.28 5.91 -3.92
CA VAL A 96 5.83 6.18 -3.77
C VAL A 96 5.02 4.88 -3.79
N ASN A 97 5.37 3.92 -4.63
CA ASN A 97 4.66 2.65 -4.78
C ASN A 97 4.87 1.71 -3.60
N THR A 98 6.10 1.62 -3.09
CA THR A 98 6.45 0.69 -2.02
C THR A 98 5.94 1.12 -0.65
N MET A 99 5.44 2.35 -0.54
CA MET A 99 4.75 2.87 0.64
C MET A 99 3.32 2.30 0.79
N ALA A 100 2.71 1.80 -0.29
CA ALA A 100 1.30 1.40 -0.29
C ALA A 100 0.94 0.30 0.74
N PRO A 101 1.77 -0.76 0.95
CA PRO A 101 1.50 -1.77 1.97
C PRO A 101 1.39 -1.22 3.40
N PHE A 102 2.01 -0.08 3.71
CA PHE A 102 2.03 0.45 5.06
C PHE A 102 0.66 0.93 5.56
N LEU A 103 -0.30 1.16 4.67
CA LEU A 103 -1.68 1.39 5.07
C LEU A 103 -2.25 0.14 5.78
N SER A 104 -2.08 -1.05 5.20
CA SER A 104 -2.47 -2.31 5.83
C SER A 104 -1.63 -2.65 7.06
N LEU A 105 -0.32 -2.36 7.05
CA LEU A 105 0.52 -2.60 8.22
C LEU A 105 0.07 -1.76 9.42
N ALA A 106 -0.32 -0.51 9.19
CA ALA A 106 -0.82 0.37 10.24
C ALA A 106 -2.10 -0.18 10.88
N TYR A 107 -3.05 -0.66 10.07
CA TYR A 107 -4.25 -1.32 10.57
C TYR A 107 -3.94 -2.64 11.31
N LEU A 108 -3.02 -3.44 10.78
CA LEU A 108 -2.59 -4.68 11.43
C LEU A 108 -1.96 -4.41 12.79
N TYR A 109 -1.10 -3.39 12.90
CA TYR A 109 -0.51 -2.96 14.17
C TYR A 109 -1.57 -2.47 15.16
N GLU A 110 -2.50 -1.63 14.71
CA GLU A 110 -3.61 -1.14 15.54
C GLU A 110 -4.43 -2.29 16.14
N LYS A 111 -4.65 -3.36 15.37
CA LYS A 111 -5.40 -4.53 15.82
C LYS A 111 -4.59 -5.45 16.74
N THR A 112 -3.33 -5.72 16.40
CA THR A 112 -2.53 -6.78 17.04
C THR A 112 -1.65 -6.26 18.17
N GLY A 113 -1.28 -4.97 18.15
CA GLY A 113 -0.27 -4.40 19.04
C GLY A 113 1.14 -4.97 18.86
N ASN A 114 1.40 -5.70 17.76
CA ASN A 114 2.69 -6.36 17.55
C ASN A 114 3.82 -5.34 17.37
N GLN A 115 4.66 -5.21 18.40
CA GLN A 115 5.73 -4.20 18.46
C GLN A 115 6.79 -4.35 17.35
N THR A 116 6.85 -5.51 16.68
CA THR A 116 7.73 -5.73 15.52
C THR A 116 7.44 -4.75 14.38
N TYR A 117 6.19 -4.29 14.24
CA TYR A 117 5.79 -3.40 13.15
C TYR A 117 6.10 -1.92 13.40
N LEU A 118 6.28 -1.52 14.67
CA LEU A 118 6.44 -0.12 15.03
C LEU A 118 7.67 0.55 14.38
N PRO A 119 8.88 -0.06 14.38
CA PRO A 119 10.04 0.54 13.70
C PRO A 119 9.84 0.71 12.19
N TRP A 120 9.04 -0.16 11.57
CA TRP A 120 8.74 -0.09 10.14
C TRP A 120 7.78 1.07 9.84
N LEU A 121 6.71 1.21 10.63
CA LEU A 121 5.76 2.31 10.51
C LEU A 121 6.45 3.67 10.76
N ASP A 122 7.32 3.73 11.76
CA ASP A 122 8.12 4.91 12.08
C ASP A 122 9.05 5.28 10.92
N ALA A 123 9.92 4.35 10.49
CA ALA A 123 10.93 4.63 9.46
C ALA A 123 10.33 5.02 8.10
N TRP A 124 9.16 4.46 7.74
CA TRP A 124 8.49 4.79 6.48
C TRP A 124 7.65 6.06 6.58
N GLY A 125 7.06 6.36 7.74
CA GLY A 125 6.40 7.64 8.01
C GLY A 125 7.39 8.81 7.98
N GLU A 126 8.53 8.67 8.66
CA GLU A 126 9.61 9.68 8.68
C GLU A 126 10.15 9.94 7.27
N TRP A 127 10.46 8.88 6.52
CA TRP A 127 10.89 9.01 5.13
C TRP A 127 9.85 9.74 4.28
N ALA A 128 8.58 9.36 4.36
CA ALA A 128 7.54 9.98 3.54
C ALA A 128 7.37 11.47 3.86
N TYR A 129 7.55 11.87 5.13
CA TYR A 129 7.41 13.26 5.57
C TYR A 129 8.65 14.12 5.32
N HIS A 130 9.87 13.60 5.58
CA HIS A 130 11.12 14.36 5.49
C HIS A 130 11.89 14.16 4.18
N ASP A 131 11.97 12.93 3.67
CA ASP A 131 12.98 12.53 2.67
C ASP A 131 12.40 12.27 1.28
N LEU A 132 11.12 11.90 1.17
CA LEU A 132 10.47 11.70 -0.11
C LEU A 132 10.54 13.01 -0.92
N ALA A 133 11.11 12.93 -2.12
CA ALA A 133 11.35 14.08 -2.98
C ALA A 133 10.08 14.91 -3.19
N ARG A 134 10.25 16.23 -3.27
CA ARG A 134 9.17 17.20 -3.44
C ARG A 134 9.30 17.95 -4.76
N THR A 135 8.18 18.20 -5.40
CA THR A 135 8.09 19.16 -6.51
C THR A 135 8.23 20.59 -6.00
N LYS A 136 8.33 21.57 -6.91
CA LYS A 136 8.54 23.00 -6.63
C LYS A 136 7.57 23.58 -5.59
N TYR A 137 6.35 23.08 -5.54
CA TYR A 137 5.30 23.56 -4.61
C TYR A 137 5.05 22.61 -3.45
N GLY A 138 5.99 21.71 -3.16
CA GLY A 138 5.92 20.80 -2.03
C GLY A 138 5.02 19.60 -2.24
N GLY A 139 4.63 19.27 -3.47
CA GLY A 139 3.89 18.03 -3.76
C GLY A 139 4.83 16.82 -3.73
N PHE A 140 4.35 15.67 -3.30
CA PHE A 140 5.12 14.42 -3.33
C PHE A 140 5.46 14.08 -4.77
N GLN A 141 6.75 14.07 -5.10
CA GLN A 141 7.21 13.66 -6.42
C GLN A 141 6.96 12.18 -6.62
N HIS A 142 6.44 11.80 -7.79
CA HIS A 142 6.09 10.42 -8.09
C HIS A 142 7.32 9.55 -8.42
N THR A 143 8.29 9.45 -7.52
CA THR A 143 9.47 8.61 -7.70
C THR A 143 9.12 7.13 -7.54
N THR A 144 9.58 6.31 -8.48
CA THR A 144 9.34 4.85 -8.55
C THR A 144 10.67 4.08 -8.55
N TYR A 145 10.62 2.75 -8.70
CA TYR A 145 11.82 1.93 -8.83
C TYR A 145 12.68 2.26 -10.06
N VAL A 146 12.09 2.73 -11.15
CA VAL A 146 12.76 2.90 -12.45
C VAL A 146 12.85 4.36 -12.90
N GLY A 147 12.19 5.27 -12.21
CA GLY A 147 12.09 6.66 -12.61
C GLY A 147 12.09 7.60 -11.43
N ILE A 148 12.97 8.61 -11.49
CA ILE A 148 12.95 9.73 -10.54
C ILE A 148 11.66 10.55 -10.73
N ASN A 149 11.20 10.69 -11.98
CA ASN A 149 10.03 11.45 -12.38
C ASN A 149 10.08 12.88 -11.84
N GLU A 150 11.19 13.56 -12.14
CA GLU A 150 11.49 14.90 -11.64
C GLU A 150 10.34 15.88 -11.89
N GLN A 151 9.90 16.55 -10.82
CA GLN A 151 8.81 17.53 -10.81
C GLN A 151 7.43 16.99 -11.22
N GLN A 152 7.23 15.68 -11.29
CA GLN A 152 5.94 15.10 -11.68
C GLN A 152 5.05 14.77 -10.46
N LEU A 153 3.76 15.05 -10.61
CA LEU A 153 2.67 14.63 -9.73
C LEU A 153 1.77 13.68 -10.49
N TRP A 154 1.50 12.51 -9.94
CA TRP A 154 0.59 11.53 -10.52
C TRP A 154 -0.57 11.28 -9.54
N ASP A 155 -1.71 10.89 -10.07
CA ASP A 155 -2.97 10.73 -9.33
C ASP A 155 -2.87 9.68 -8.22
N ASP A 156 -2.24 8.55 -8.53
CA ASP A 156 -2.13 7.41 -7.62
C ASP A 156 -1.26 7.70 -6.37
N THR A 157 -0.42 8.74 -6.38
CA THR A 157 0.36 9.19 -5.21
C THR A 157 -0.50 9.36 -3.96
N LEU A 158 -1.74 9.82 -4.14
CA LEU A 158 -2.70 9.98 -3.05
C LEU A 158 -3.01 8.65 -2.36
N MET A 159 -3.21 7.58 -3.13
CA MET A 159 -3.47 6.24 -2.60
C MET A 159 -2.19 5.58 -2.09
N MET A 160 -1.10 5.69 -2.85
CA MET A 160 0.11 4.88 -2.60
C MET A 160 0.98 5.41 -1.47
N ALA A 161 1.01 6.72 -1.22
CA ALA A 161 1.86 7.31 -0.19
C ALA A 161 1.11 8.21 0.81
N VAL A 162 0.13 9.00 0.33
CA VAL A 162 -0.55 9.99 1.19
C VAL A 162 -1.48 9.32 2.20
N LEU A 163 -2.30 8.35 1.79
CA LEU A 163 -3.16 7.60 2.72
C LEU A 163 -2.38 6.78 3.76
N PRO A 164 -1.32 6.03 3.41
CA PRO A 164 -0.44 5.42 4.41
C PRO A 164 0.12 6.41 5.42
N LEU A 165 0.67 7.55 4.96
CA LEU A 165 1.21 8.59 5.84
C LEU A 165 0.15 9.14 6.81
N ALA A 166 -1.06 9.42 6.30
CA ALA A 166 -2.15 9.90 7.13
C ALA A 166 -2.55 8.89 8.22
N LYS A 167 -2.70 7.61 7.84
CA LYS A 167 -3.07 6.55 8.80
C LYS A 167 -1.99 6.35 9.85
N ILE A 168 -0.71 6.32 9.47
CA ILE A 168 0.42 6.27 10.41
C ILE A 168 0.39 7.48 11.34
N GLY A 169 0.12 8.69 10.81
CA GLY A 169 0.00 9.91 11.59
C GLY A 169 -1.05 9.84 12.68
N ILE A 170 -2.23 9.30 12.36
CA ILE A 170 -3.29 9.07 13.36
C ILE A 170 -2.85 8.02 14.38
N LEU A 171 -2.35 6.88 13.91
CA LEU A 171 -1.98 5.73 14.73
C LEU A 171 -0.88 6.06 15.75
N LEU A 172 0.16 6.78 15.32
CA LEU A 172 1.31 7.14 16.15
C LEU A 172 1.19 8.52 16.81
N GLN A 173 0.01 9.16 16.72
CA GLN A 173 -0.26 10.49 17.28
C GLN A 173 0.72 11.56 16.78
N ARG A 174 1.01 11.55 15.48
CA ARG A 174 1.87 12.52 14.78
C ARG A 174 1.01 13.42 13.89
N PRO A 175 0.42 14.50 14.44
CA PRO A 175 -0.52 15.35 13.70
C PRO A 175 0.11 16.00 12.46
N HIS A 176 1.41 16.27 12.46
CA HIS A 176 2.13 16.85 11.32
C HIS A 176 2.09 15.95 10.06
N TYR A 177 2.02 14.63 10.20
CA TYR A 177 1.83 13.73 9.06
C TYR A 177 0.43 13.88 8.44
N VAL A 178 -0.58 14.06 9.28
CA VAL A 178 -1.97 14.26 8.83
C VAL A 178 -2.12 15.61 8.13
N GLU A 179 -1.48 16.66 8.65
CA GLU A 179 -1.47 17.98 8.00
C GLU A 179 -0.72 17.96 6.66
N GLU A 180 0.41 17.25 6.56
CA GLU A 180 1.08 17.07 5.27
C GLU A 180 0.19 16.29 4.30
N ALA A 181 -0.50 15.25 4.76
CA ALA A 181 -1.43 14.51 3.91
C ALA A 181 -2.57 15.39 3.36
N LYS A 182 -3.19 16.22 4.21
CA LYS A 182 -4.21 17.20 3.77
C LYS A 182 -3.64 18.16 2.73
N LYS A 183 -2.44 18.68 2.96
CA LYS A 183 -1.74 19.54 2.00
C LYS A 183 -1.51 18.82 0.67
N GLN A 184 -1.11 17.54 0.69
CA GLN A 184 -0.93 16.75 -0.53
C GLN A 184 -2.25 16.61 -1.32
N PHE A 185 -3.39 16.36 -0.66
CA PHE A 185 -4.69 16.35 -1.33
C PHE A 185 -4.98 17.69 -2.04
N LEU A 186 -4.77 18.82 -1.36
CA LEU A 186 -5.01 20.14 -1.95
C LEU A 186 -4.09 20.42 -3.16
N ILE A 187 -2.81 20.03 -3.07
CA ILE A 187 -1.86 20.16 -4.17
C ILE A 187 -2.29 19.30 -5.36
N HIS A 188 -2.62 18.02 -5.14
CA HIS A 188 -3.00 17.12 -6.22
C HIS A 188 -4.32 17.54 -6.87
N ILE A 189 -5.32 17.99 -6.11
CA ILE A 189 -6.54 18.59 -6.65
C ILE A 189 -6.20 19.79 -7.54
N LYS A 190 -5.36 20.71 -7.04
CA LYS A 190 -4.98 21.92 -7.80
C LYS A 190 -4.33 21.61 -9.15
N TYR A 191 -3.52 20.56 -9.24
CA TYR A 191 -2.71 20.28 -10.44
C TYR A 191 -3.26 19.17 -11.35
N LEU A 192 -4.09 18.26 -10.83
CA LEU A 192 -4.58 17.10 -11.58
C LEU A 192 -6.09 17.12 -11.84
N PHE A 193 -6.86 17.85 -11.04
CA PHE A 193 -8.30 17.94 -11.25
C PHE A 193 -8.64 18.98 -12.33
N ARG A 194 -9.45 18.59 -13.31
CA ARG A 194 -10.01 19.50 -14.33
C ARG A 194 -11.53 19.55 -14.18
N TYR A 195 -12.07 20.76 -14.20
CA TYR A 195 -13.50 21.07 -14.29
C TYR A 195 -13.96 21.13 -15.74
#